data_AF-A0A943XTK1-F1
#
_entry.id   AF-A0A943XTK1-F1
#
_cell.length_a   1.000
_cell.length_b   1.000
_cell.length_c   1.000
_cell.angle_alpha   90.00
_cell.angle_beta   90.00
_cell.angle_gamma   90.00
#
_symmetry.space_group_name_H-M   'P 1'
#
loop_
_entity.id
_entity.type
_entity.pdbx_description
1 polymer ?
#
loop_
_entity_poly.entity_id
_entity_poly.type
_entity_poly.pdbx_seq_one_letter_code
_entity_poly.pdbx_strand_id
1 'polypeptide(L)'
;YGTNEIDLQDKVLNNGFEESPLMVLYHFNMGYPLLCEKSQLILPTKKVTPRTQHAADHVEKYLEITPPAAGYEEMCYYHDLETDENGWATAGIYNPQEKLGLKILFDKSTLDHFVQWKMLAKGTFVTGLEPCNGTINGMADARENGSLKTIAPGEEKLYRLKVLVFEE
;
A
#
# COMPACT_ATOMS: atom_id res chain seq x y z
N TYR A 1 -5.08 29.35 7.39
CA TYR A 1 -5.67 28.02 7.62
C TYR A 1 -5.21 27.08 6.52
N GLY A 2 -4.85 25.85 6.86
CA GLY A 2 -4.48 24.78 5.93
C GLY A 2 -5.43 23.60 6.06
N THR A 3 -5.38 22.66 5.13
CA THR A 3 -6.09 21.38 5.19
C THR A 3 -5.18 20.33 5.84
N ASN A 4 -5.76 19.32 6.49
CA ASN A 4 -5.03 18.14 6.99
C ASN A 4 -4.80 17.12 5.85
N GLU A 5 -4.36 17.61 4.70
CA GLU A 5 -4.20 16.84 3.47
C GLU A 5 -2.85 17.16 2.83
N ILE A 6 -2.15 16.12 2.38
CA ILE A 6 -0.98 16.23 1.52
C ILE A 6 -1.35 15.67 0.16
N ASP A 7 -1.25 16.51 -0.86
CA ASP A 7 -1.36 16.10 -2.27
C ASP A 7 0.03 15.75 -2.81
N LEU A 8 0.22 14.51 -3.25
CA LEU A 8 1.44 14.04 -3.89
C LEU A 8 1.17 13.81 -5.38
N GLN A 9 1.99 14.46 -6.22
CA GLN A 9 1.99 14.27 -7.66
C GLN A 9 3.43 14.10 -8.13
N ASP A 10 3.77 12.86 -8.49
CA ASP A 10 5.10 12.51 -8.97
C ASP A 10 5.07 12.26 -10.46
N LYS A 11 6.09 12.75 -11.15
CA LYS A 11 6.26 12.54 -12.58
C LYS A 11 7.58 11.83 -12.86
N VAL A 12 7.50 10.71 -13.55
CA VAL A 12 8.67 9.98 -14.07
C VAL A 12 8.72 10.16 -15.57
N LEU A 13 9.85 10.67 -16.07
CA LEU A 13 10.14 10.83 -17.50
C LEU A 13 11.31 9.92 -17.87
N ASN A 14 11.13 9.13 -18.92
CA ASN A 14 12.25 8.41 -19.52
C ASN A 14 13.05 9.35 -20.43
N ASN A 15 14.15 9.89 -19.91
CA ASN A 15 15.12 10.70 -20.66
C ASN A 15 16.11 9.85 -21.49
N GLY A 16 15.98 8.53 -21.46
CA GLY A 16 16.77 7.61 -22.27
C GLY A 16 16.28 7.52 -23.71
N PHE A 17 17.00 6.72 -24.49
CA PHE A 17 16.69 6.44 -25.89
C PHE A 17 16.13 5.03 -26.11
N GLU A 18 15.98 4.25 -25.03
CA GLU A 18 15.45 2.89 -25.03
C GLU A 18 14.32 2.74 -24.00
N GLU A 19 13.44 1.76 -24.23
CA GLU A 19 12.43 1.38 -23.25
C GLU A 19 13.08 0.91 -21.95
N SER A 20 12.53 1.36 -20.81
CA SER A 20 13.06 1.03 -19.48
C SER A 20 11.97 0.44 -18.58
N PRO A 21 12.30 -0.51 -17.67
CA PRO A 21 11.36 -0.94 -16.63
C PRO A 21 10.97 0.22 -15.70
N LEU A 22 9.69 0.29 -15.34
CA LEU A 22 9.16 1.27 -14.38
C LEU A 22 8.18 0.61 -13.41
N MET A 23 8.73 0.16 -12.29
CA MET A 23 7.98 -0.41 -11.18
C MET A 23 8.12 0.51 -9.97
N VAL A 24 7.01 0.91 -9.35
CA VAL A 24 6.98 1.84 -8.22
C VAL A 24 6.10 1.30 -7.10
N LEU A 25 6.52 1.54 -5.87
CA LEU A 25 5.79 1.27 -4.65
C LEU A 25 5.96 2.46 -3.71
N TYR A 26 4.84 3.00 -3.25
CA TYR A 26 4.79 4.06 -2.25
C TYR A 26 4.69 3.45 -0.86
N HIS A 27 5.82 3.39 -0.15
CA HIS A 27 5.93 2.61 1.08
C HIS A 27 5.51 3.41 2.33
N PHE A 28 4.20 3.62 2.49
CA PHE A 28 3.69 4.26 3.71
C PHE A 28 3.70 3.26 4.86
N ASN A 29 4.30 3.64 5.99
CA ASN A 29 4.47 2.79 7.16
C ASN A 29 3.77 3.42 8.36
N MET A 30 2.84 2.68 8.95
CA MET A 30 2.00 3.14 10.04
C MET A 30 2.45 2.44 11.32
N GLY A 31 3.05 3.22 12.21
CA GLY A 31 3.42 2.82 13.56
C GLY A 31 2.61 3.58 14.61
N TYR A 32 3.08 3.57 15.85
CA TYR A 32 2.49 4.37 16.92
C TYR A 32 2.52 5.89 16.58
N PRO A 33 1.47 6.68 16.88
CA PRO A 33 0.24 6.31 17.58
C PRO A 33 -0.87 5.79 16.66
N LEU A 34 -0.71 5.78 15.34
CA LEU A 34 -1.76 5.31 14.41
C LEU A 34 -2.04 3.80 14.55
N LEU A 35 -1.01 3.02 14.88
CA LEU A 35 -1.08 1.57 15.04
C LEU A 35 -1.00 1.18 16.53
N CYS A 36 -2.05 0.53 17.02
CA CYS A 36 -2.16 -0.18 18.30
C CYS A 36 -3.07 -1.40 18.14
N GLU A 37 -3.24 -2.22 19.19
CA GLU A 37 -4.11 -3.41 19.14
C GLU A 37 -5.60 -3.10 18.96
N LYS A 38 -5.99 -1.83 19.07
CA LYS A 38 -7.35 -1.34 18.81
C LYS A 38 -7.49 -0.67 17.45
N SER A 39 -6.40 -0.50 16.70
CA SER A 39 -6.44 0.12 15.39
C SER A 39 -7.27 -0.71 14.41
N GLN A 40 -8.01 0.01 13.58
CA GLN A 40 -8.88 -0.55 12.56
C GLN A 40 -8.30 -0.21 11.18
N LEU A 41 -8.05 -1.23 10.36
CA LEU A 41 -7.64 -1.04 8.98
C LEU A 41 -8.87 -0.83 8.09
N ILE A 42 -8.78 0.14 7.18
CA ILE A 42 -9.81 0.48 6.21
C ILE A 42 -9.31 0.02 4.84
N LEU A 43 -9.68 -1.20 4.46
CA LEU A 43 -9.27 -1.82 3.19
C LEU A 43 -10.51 -2.40 2.48
N PRO A 44 -11.24 -1.62 1.66
CA PRO A 44 -12.40 -2.08 0.90
C PRO A 44 -11.92 -3.08 -0.18
N THR A 45 -11.71 -4.33 0.23
CA THR A 45 -11.03 -5.37 -0.54
C THR A 45 -12.06 -6.26 -1.22
N LYS A 46 -11.98 -6.40 -2.54
CA LYS A 46 -12.75 -7.40 -3.32
C LYS A 46 -12.11 -8.78 -3.23
N LYS A 47 -10.78 -8.81 -3.28
CA LYS A 47 -9.97 -10.04 -3.23
C LYS A 47 -8.68 -9.78 -2.48
N VAL A 48 -8.34 -10.70 -1.58
CA VAL A 48 -7.04 -10.76 -0.90
C VAL A 48 -6.27 -11.97 -1.41
N THR A 49 -4.98 -11.80 -1.72
CA THR A 49 -4.08 -12.90 -2.10
C THR A 49 -2.84 -12.86 -1.21
N PRO A 50 -2.58 -13.89 -0.40
CA PRO A 50 -1.38 -13.94 0.44
C PRO A 50 -0.13 -14.13 -0.42
N ARG A 51 0.98 -13.48 -0.03
CA ARG A 51 2.26 -13.61 -0.75
C ARG A 51 2.98 -14.92 -0.46
N THR A 52 2.90 -15.41 0.77
CA THR A 52 3.60 -16.62 1.24
C THR A 52 2.62 -17.62 1.84
N GLN A 53 3.07 -18.86 2.04
CA GLN A 53 2.26 -19.86 2.76
C GLN A 53 1.97 -19.42 4.20
N HIS A 54 2.94 -18.81 4.89
CA HIS A 54 2.74 -18.28 6.24
C HIS A 54 1.61 -17.24 6.28
N ALA A 55 1.58 -16.31 5.32
CA ALA A 55 0.49 -15.35 5.17
C ALA A 55 -0.84 -16.04 4.80
N ALA A 56 -0.80 -17.11 3.99
CA ALA A 56 -1.99 -17.87 3.62
C ALA A 56 -2.66 -18.55 4.83
N ASP A 57 -1.87 -19.11 5.73
CA ASP A 57 -2.34 -19.75 6.97
C ASP A 57 -3.05 -18.76 7.91
N HIS A 58 -2.86 -17.45 7.68
CA HIS A 58 -3.41 -16.36 8.48
C HIS A 58 -4.29 -15.40 7.69
N VAL A 59 -4.65 -15.74 6.44
CA VAL A 59 -5.31 -14.80 5.52
C VAL A 59 -6.61 -14.24 6.10
N GLU A 60 -7.42 -15.03 6.79
CA GLU A 60 -8.67 -14.57 7.42
C GLU A 60 -8.49 -13.44 8.45
N LYS A 61 -7.25 -13.21 8.92
CA LYS A 61 -6.89 -12.21 9.93
C LYS A 61 -6.11 -11.04 9.36
N TYR A 62 -6.17 -10.80 8.04
CA TYR A 62 -5.41 -9.72 7.40
C TYR A 62 -5.76 -8.33 8.00
N LEU A 63 -6.99 -8.09 8.47
CA LEU A 63 -7.39 -6.84 9.14
C LEU A 63 -7.03 -6.77 10.64
N GLU A 64 -6.79 -7.89 11.31
CA GLU A 64 -6.60 -7.91 12.77
C GLU A 64 -5.23 -7.36 13.17
N ILE A 65 -5.19 -6.41 14.11
CA ILE A 65 -3.95 -5.96 14.75
C ILE A 65 -3.82 -6.69 16.10
N THR A 66 -2.87 -7.61 16.18
CA THR A 66 -2.59 -8.38 17.40
C THR A 66 -1.49 -7.72 18.24
N PRO A 67 -1.41 -8.01 19.56
CA PRO A 67 -0.32 -7.50 20.40
C PRO A 67 1.07 -7.88 19.86
N PRO A 68 2.10 -7.05 20.10
CA PRO A 68 3.46 -7.33 19.64
C PRO A 68 3.97 -8.71 20.09
N ALA A 69 4.35 -9.56 19.14
CA ALA A 69 4.83 -10.92 19.42
C ALA A 69 6.35 -11.06 19.22
N ALA A 70 6.99 -11.94 20.00
CA ALA A 70 8.38 -12.33 19.74
C ALA A 70 8.40 -13.35 18.59
N GLY A 71 9.37 -13.23 17.67
CA GLY A 71 9.48 -14.15 16.53
C GLY A 71 8.34 -14.04 15.52
N TYR A 72 7.68 -12.87 15.42
CA TYR A 72 6.66 -12.62 14.40
C TYR A 72 7.30 -12.67 13.02
N GLU A 73 6.79 -13.54 12.15
CA GLU A 73 7.15 -13.57 10.73
C GLU A 73 6.28 -12.58 9.97
N GLU A 74 6.89 -11.81 9.07
CA GLU A 74 6.15 -10.83 8.29
C GLU A 74 5.07 -11.48 7.42
N MET A 75 3.99 -10.75 7.19
CA MET A 75 2.95 -11.17 6.25
C MET A 75 2.67 -10.06 5.27
N CYS A 76 2.71 -10.41 3.98
CA CYS A 76 2.30 -9.51 2.90
C CYS A 76 1.04 -10.05 2.23
N TYR A 77 0.10 -9.16 1.97
CA TYR A 77 -1.14 -9.45 1.26
C TYR A 77 -1.30 -8.52 0.08
N TYR A 78 -1.67 -9.07 -1.07
CA TYR A 78 -2.06 -8.31 -2.25
C TYR A 78 -3.57 -8.08 -2.22
N HIS A 79 -4.00 -6.84 -2.40
CA HIS A 79 -5.42 -6.48 -2.39
C HIS A 79 -5.87 -5.96 -3.75
N ASP A 80 -7.02 -6.45 -4.21
CA ASP A 80 -7.83 -5.75 -5.20
C ASP A 80 -8.80 -4.81 -4.47
N LEU A 81 -8.41 -3.55 -4.31
CA LEU A 81 -9.23 -2.54 -3.63
C LEU A 81 -10.32 -1.97 -4.54
N GLU A 82 -11.49 -1.68 -3.98
CA GLU A 82 -12.53 -0.92 -4.67
C GLU A 82 -12.08 0.50 -4.99
N THR A 83 -12.62 1.07 -6.06
CA THR A 83 -12.45 2.47 -6.43
C THR A 83 -13.77 3.21 -6.29
N ASP A 84 -13.69 4.50 -6.04
CA ASP A 84 -14.82 5.41 -6.24
C ASP A 84 -15.13 5.63 -7.74
N GLU A 85 -16.12 6.47 -8.02
CA GLU A 85 -16.53 6.84 -9.38
C GLU A 85 -15.46 7.59 -10.19
N ASN A 86 -14.46 8.16 -9.51
CA ASN A 86 -13.34 8.89 -10.11
C ASN A 86 -12.09 8.00 -10.32
N GLY A 87 -12.17 6.71 -9.99
CA GLY A 87 -11.07 5.76 -10.14
C GLY A 87 -10.05 5.78 -8.99
N TRP A 88 -10.35 6.44 -7.87
CA TRP A 88 -9.47 6.49 -6.71
C TRP A 88 -9.77 5.31 -5.78
N ALA A 89 -8.74 4.56 -5.43
CA ALA A 89 -8.79 3.57 -4.35
C ALA A 89 -8.41 4.23 -3.01
N THR A 90 -8.90 3.68 -1.91
CA THR A 90 -8.60 4.16 -0.55
C THR A 90 -8.08 3.04 0.32
N ALA A 91 -6.98 3.29 1.04
CA ALA A 91 -6.50 2.48 2.15
C ALA A 91 -6.31 3.36 3.39
N GLY A 92 -6.51 2.84 4.59
CA GLY A 92 -6.33 3.65 5.79
C GLY A 92 -6.24 2.88 7.08
N ILE A 93 -6.01 3.63 8.15
CA ILE A 93 -5.96 3.17 9.53
C ILE A 93 -6.64 4.18 10.45
N TYR A 94 -7.34 3.71 11.46
CA TYR A 94 -7.93 4.52 12.51
C TYR A 94 -7.59 3.96 13.87
N ASN A 95 -7.06 4.80 14.76
CA ASN A 95 -6.89 4.48 16.17
C ASN A 95 -8.04 5.10 16.98
N PRO A 96 -8.99 4.31 17.49
CA PRO A 96 -10.11 4.82 18.29
C PRO A 96 -9.72 5.36 19.68
N GLN A 97 -8.55 4.97 20.21
CA GLN A 97 -8.09 5.46 21.52
C GLN A 97 -7.58 6.90 21.43
N GLU A 98 -6.90 7.21 20.33
CA GLU A 98 -6.37 8.54 20.04
C GLU A 98 -7.34 9.39 19.22
N LYS A 99 -8.44 8.77 18.76
CA LYS A 99 -9.40 9.34 17.80
C LYS A 99 -8.71 9.95 16.58
N LEU A 100 -7.67 9.26 16.09
CA LEU A 100 -6.79 9.72 15.03
C LEU A 100 -6.75 8.69 13.92
N GLY A 101 -6.90 9.13 12.67
CA GLY A 101 -6.79 8.27 11.51
C GLY A 101 -6.06 8.89 10.34
N LEU A 102 -5.63 8.02 9.44
CA LEU A 102 -4.97 8.37 8.19
C LEU A 102 -5.60 7.59 7.04
N LYS A 103 -5.88 8.28 5.93
CA LYS A 103 -6.29 7.68 4.65
C LYS A 103 -5.27 8.03 3.57
N ILE A 104 -4.99 7.05 2.73
CA ILE A 104 -4.22 7.17 1.51
C ILE A 104 -5.20 6.91 0.36
N LEU A 105 -5.45 7.93 -0.44
CA LEU A 105 -6.16 7.80 -1.69
C LEU A 105 -5.12 7.74 -2.79
N PHE A 106 -5.31 6.85 -3.77
CA PHE A 106 -4.40 6.74 -4.90
C PHE A 106 -5.15 6.45 -6.19
N ASP A 107 -4.62 7.00 -7.28
CA ASP A 107 -5.17 6.78 -8.62
C ASP A 107 -4.85 5.37 -9.10
N LYS A 108 -5.88 4.51 -9.13
CA LYS A 108 -5.71 3.09 -9.49
C LYS A 108 -5.41 2.90 -10.99
N SER A 109 -5.54 3.92 -11.82
CA SER A 109 -5.16 3.83 -13.24
C SER A 109 -3.64 3.75 -13.45
N THR A 110 -2.83 4.25 -12.50
CA THR A 110 -1.36 4.18 -12.55
C THR A 110 -0.76 3.37 -11.39
N LEU A 111 -1.46 3.29 -10.26
CA LEU A 111 -1.13 2.44 -9.10
C LEU A 111 -2.21 1.35 -8.93
N ASP A 112 -2.22 0.40 -9.85
CA ASP A 112 -3.23 -0.65 -9.97
C ASP A 112 -3.07 -1.84 -9.01
N HIS A 113 -2.03 -1.83 -8.17
CA HIS A 113 -1.76 -2.83 -7.15
C HIS A 113 -1.72 -2.18 -5.76
N PHE A 114 -1.99 -2.99 -4.75
CA PHE A 114 -1.86 -2.58 -3.36
C PHE A 114 -1.29 -3.72 -2.52
N VAL A 115 -0.25 -3.42 -1.74
CA VAL A 115 0.32 -4.35 -0.75
C VAL A 115 -0.03 -3.88 0.65
N GLN A 116 -0.51 -4.82 1.46
CA GLN A 116 -0.50 -4.68 2.90
C GLN A 116 0.70 -5.45 3.44
N TRP A 117 1.65 -4.78 4.09
CA TRP A 117 2.70 -5.42 4.86
C TRP A 117 2.35 -5.39 6.35
N LYS A 118 2.51 -6.51 7.05
CA LYS A 118 2.27 -6.63 8.48
C LYS A 118 3.52 -7.14 9.17
N MET A 119 4.05 -6.33 10.08
CA MET A 119 5.13 -6.71 10.98
C MET A 119 4.74 -6.30 12.40
N LEU A 120 4.07 -7.20 13.13
CA LEU A 120 3.57 -6.95 14.48
C LEU A 120 4.52 -7.56 15.54
N ALA A 121 5.82 -7.34 15.36
CA ALA A 121 6.86 -7.89 16.21
C ALA A 121 7.17 -6.99 17.41
N LYS A 122 7.67 -7.58 18.50
CA LYS A 122 8.33 -6.80 19.56
C LYS A 122 9.56 -6.08 19.00
N GLY A 123 9.64 -4.76 19.20
CA GLY A 123 10.71 -3.90 18.67
C GLY A 123 10.50 -3.45 17.22
N THR A 124 9.52 -4.02 16.51
CA THR A 124 9.16 -3.62 15.13
C THR A 124 7.66 -3.86 14.95
N PHE A 125 6.87 -2.88 15.37
CA PHE A 125 5.41 -2.92 15.33
C PHE A 125 4.89 -1.89 14.32
N VAL A 126 4.67 -2.35 13.09
CA VAL A 126 4.37 -1.50 11.94
C VAL A 126 3.50 -2.26 10.93
N THR A 127 2.67 -1.52 10.21
CA THR A 127 1.98 -2.04 9.02
C THR A 127 2.22 -1.11 7.83
N GLY A 128 2.59 -1.68 6.70
CA GLY A 128 2.70 -0.98 5.43
C GLY A 128 1.36 -0.93 4.70
N LEU A 129 0.98 0.24 4.20
CA LEU A 129 -0.14 0.45 3.28
C LEU A 129 0.44 0.99 1.97
N GLU A 130 0.57 0.14 0.96
CA GLU A 130 1.55 0.35 -0.11
C GLU A 130 0.88 0.34 -1.49
N PRO A 131 0.34 1.50 -1.95
CA PRO A 131 -0.03 1.69 -3.34
C PRO A 131 1.17 1.46 -4.26
N CYS A 132 0.99 0.65 -5.30
CA CYS A 132 2.07 0.27 -6.20
C CYS A 132 1.51 -0.04 -7.59
N ASN A 133 2.40 -0.18 -8.57
CA ASN A 133 2.01 -0.56 -9.94
C ASN A 133 2.36 -2.02 -10.28
N GLY A 134 2.73 -2.83 -9.29
CA GLY A 134 2.99 -4.25 -9.45
C GLY A 134 3.24 -4.95 -8.13
N THR A 135 3.50 -6.26 -8.17
CA THR A 135 3.74 -7.06 -6.97
C THR A 135 5.16 -6.84 -6.41
N ILE A 136 5.37 -7.24 -5.15
CA ILE A 136 6.70 -7.21 -4.50
C ILE A 136 7.49 -8.52 -4.71
N ASN A 137 7.10 -9.32 -5.69
CA ASN A 137 7.89 -10.49 -6.13
C ASN A 137 9.12 -10.08 -6.95
N GLY A 138 9.18 -8.82 -7.37
CA GLY A 138 10.33 -8.21 -8.05
C GLY A 138 10.25 -8.28 -9.57
N MET A 139 11.19 -7.59 -10.22
CA MET A 139 11.19 -7.44 -11.69
C MET A 139 11.44 -8.75 -12.45
N ALA A 140 12.13 -9.72 -11.85
CA ALA A 140 12.38 -11.00 -12.50
C ALA A 140 11.07 -11.79 -12.69
N ASP A 141 10.29 -11.94 -11.62
CA ASP A 141 8.94 -12.51 -11.65
C ASP A 141 8.04 -11.75 -12.64
N ALA A 142 8.03 -10.42 -12.57
CA ALA A 142 7.23 -9.58 -13.45
C ALA A 142 7.59 -9.76 -14.94
N ARG A 143 8.87 -9.98 -15.27
CA ARG A 143 9.29 -10.29 -16.65
C ARG A 143 8.79 -11.65 -17.10
N GLU A 144 8.94 -12.65 -16.25
CA GLU A 144 8.56 -14.03 -16.55
C GLU A 144 7.06 -14.19 -16.76
N ASN A 145 6.26 -13.52 -15.92
CA ASN A 145 4.79 -13.60 -15.99
C ASN A 145 4.16 -12.51 -16.89
N GLY A 146 4.97 -11.66 -17.53
CA GLY A 146 4.51 -10.64 -18.47
C GLY A 146 3.84 -9.42 -17.82
N SER A 147 3.92 -9.26 -16.50
CA SER A 147 3.37 -8.09 -15.79
C SER A 147 4.36 -6.92 -15.65
N LEU A 148 5.61 -7.05 -16.13
CA LEU A 148 6.59 -5.98 -16.04
C LEU A 148 6.09 -4.72 -16.76
N LYS A 149 6.00 -3.64 -16.01
CA LYS A 149 5.68 -2.33 -16.57
C LYS A 149 6.94 -1.64 -17.06
N THR A 150 6.79 -1.00 -18.22
CA THR A 150 7.86 -0.26 -18.89
C THR A 150 7.43 1.18 -19.17
N ILE A 151 8.41 2.00 -19.55
CA ILE A 151 8.23 3.38 -19.99
C ILE A 151 9.07 3.61 -21.25
N ALA A 152 8.44 4.08 -22.32
CA ALA A 152 9.09 4.32 -23.61
C ALA A 152 9.95 5.60 -23.59
N PRO A 153 10.93 5.77 -24.49
CA PRO A 153 11.72 7.00 -24.62
C PRO A 153 10.82 8.24 -24.77
N GLY A 154 11.04 9.26 -23.93
CA GLY A 154 10.26 10.49 -23.92
C GLY A 154 8.85 10.37 -23.33
N GLU A 155 8.41 9.18 -22.91
CA GLU A 155 7.14 9.00 -22.23
C GLU A 155 7.21 9.54 -20.79
N GLU A 156 6.10 10.11 -20.32
CA GLU A 156 5.90 10.56 -18.95
C GLU A 156 4.82 9.72 -18.26
N LYS A 157 5.07 9.30 -17.02
CA LYS A 157 4.08 8.69 -16.12
C LYS A 157 3.84 9.58 -14.92
N LEU A 158 2.56 9.83 -14.64
CA LEU A 158 2.11 10.61 -13.49
C LEU A 158 1.50 9.68 -12.43
N TYR A 159 1.98 9.79 -11.20
CA TYR A 159 1.43 9.10 -10.04
C TYR A 159 0.78 10.12 -9.11
N ARG A 160 -0.45 9.84 -8.69
CA ARG A 160 -1.24 10.76 -7.88
C ARG A 160 -1.71 10.06 -6.62
N LEU A 161 -1.42 10.66 -5.48
CA LEU A 161 -1.83 10.19 -4.17
C LEU A 161 -2.28 11.38 -3.32
N LYS A 162 -3.17 11.11 -2.37
CA LYS A 162 -3.56 12.03 -1.32
C LYS A 162 -3.40 11.33 0.02
N VAL A 163 -2.79 12.02 0.99
CA VAL A 163 -2.72 11.54 2.37
C VAL A 163 -3.51 12.49 3.23
N LEU A 164 -4.58 11.99 3.85
CA LEU A 164 -5.45 12.77 4.71
C LEU A 164 -5.33 12.27 6.14
N VAL A 165 -5.15 13.20 7.08
CA VAL A 165 -5.23 12.95 8.51
C VAL A 165 -6.56 13.48 9.02
N PHE A 166 -7.27 12.67 9.79
CA PHE A 166 -8.56 13.04 10.36
C PHE A 166 -8.62 12.71 11.85
N GLU A 167 -9.37 13.52 12.59
CA GLU A 167 -9.61 13.39 14.03
C GLU A 167 -11.12 13.34 14.29
N GLU A 168 -11.54 12.67 15.36
CA GLU A 168 -12.95 12.58 15.81
C GLU A 168 -13.18 13.16 17.22
#